data_AF-A0A955T6K5-F1
#
_entry.id   AF-A0A955T6K5-F1
#
_cell.length_a   1.000
_cell.length_b   1.000
_cell.length_c   1.000
_cell.angle_alpha   90.00
_cell.angle_beta   90.00
_cell.angle_gamma   90.00
#
_symmetry.space_group_name_H-M   'P 1'
#
loop_
_entity.id
_entity.type
_entity.pdbx_description
1 polymer ?
#
loop_
_entity_poly.entity_id
_entity_poly.type
_entity_poly.pdbx_seq_one_letter_code
_entity_poly.pdbx_strand_id
1 'polypeptide(L)'
;MTLAVTAKHADLIDFQQLKDLLRVQAEPKVSITIPTHLKGPETQQDRIRLKNRLREAEELLIGEGLRPEDARSLLEEAHDLERDNDFWNYQREALALFIAAD
;
A
#
# COMPACT_ATOMS: atom_id res chain seq x y z
N MET A 1 4.78 -9.50 13.31
CA MET A 1 4.39 -10.56 12.35
C MET A 1 3.50 -9.85 11.36
N THR A 2 4.11 -9.20 10.38
CA THR A 2 3.44 -8.23 9.53
C THR A 2 2.24 -8.89 8.84
N LEU A 3 1.04 -8.53 9.27
CA LEU A 3 -0.17 -8.75 8.48
C LEU A 3 -0.26 -7.61 7.45
N ALA A 4 0.74 -7.52 6.60
CA ALA A 4 0.52 -6.93 5.30
C ALA A 4 -0.42 -7.90 4.60
N VAL A 5 -1.70 -7.53 4.45
CA VAL A 5 -2.48 -8.08 3.35
C VAL A 5 -1.90 -7.45 2.09
N THR A 6 -0.69 -7.91 1.75
CA THR A 6 -0.09 -7.69 0.46
C THR A 6 -0.91 -8.57 -0.46
N ALA A 7 -1.80 -7.96 -1.23
CA ALA A 7 -2.23 -8.56 -2.48
C ALA A 7 -0.96 -8.70 -3.33
N LYS A 8 -0.21 -9.78 -3.12
CA LYS A 8 1.09 -10.05 -3.77
C LYS A 8 0.92 -10.19 -5.28
N HIS A 9 -0.31 -10.42 -5.73
CA HIS A 9 -0.78 -10.18 -7.08
C HIS A 9 -2.12 -9.45 -6.97
N ALA A 10 -2.68 -8.97 -8.08
CA ALA A 10 -4.04 -8.44 -8.14
C ALA A 10 -5.07 -9.56 -7.87
N ASP A 11 -5.05 -10.10 -6.66
CA ASP A 11 -5.91 -11.13 -6.13
C ASP A 11 -7.13 -10.47 -5.49
N LEU A 12 -8.30 -11.05 -5.73
CA LEU A 12 -9.54 -10.59 -5.11
C LEU A 12 -9.47 -10.86 -3.61
N ILE A 13 -9.69 -9.83 -2.80
CA ILE A 13 -9.80 -10.00 -1.34
C ILE A 13 -11.03 -10.86 -1.03
N ASP A 14 -10.84 -11.95 -0.32
CA ASP A 14 -11.95 -12.77 0.16
C ASP A 14 -12.54 -12.24 1.48
N PHE A 15 -13.72 -12.76 1.85
CA PHE A 15 -14.42 -12.30 3.05
C PHE A 15 -13.68 -12.60 4.36
N GLN A 16 -12.83 -13.63 4.37
CA GLN A 16 -12.04 -14.00 5.54
C GLN A 16 -10.88 -13.03 5.73
N GLN A 17 -10.16 -12.71 4.65
CA GLN A 17 -9.13 -11.66 4.65
C GLN A 17 -9.69 -10.30 5.09
N LEU A 18 -10.90 -9.95 4.64
CA LEU A 18 -11.58 -8.73 5.11
C LEU A 18 -11.86 -8.75 6.61
N LYS A 19 -12.33 -9.87 7.16
CA LYS A 19 -12.55 -10.02 8.60
C LYS A 19 -11.25 -9.91 9.40
N ASP A 20 -10.16 -10.44 8.87
CA ASP A 20 -8.86 -10.40 9.52
C ASP A 20 -8.29 -8.97 9.53
N LEU A 21 -8.49 -8.19 8.45
CA LEU A 21 -8.20 -6.76 8.42
C LEU A 21 -8.98 -5.97 9.49
N LEU A 22 -10.27 -6.26 9.66
CA LEU A 22 -11.12 -5.60 10.66
C LEU A 22 -10.70 -5.88 12.11
N ARG A 23 -9.92 -6.94 12.35
CA ARG A 23 -9.45 -7.32 13.69
C ARG A 23 -8.15 -6.63 14.10
N VAL A 24 -7.48 -5.93 13.18
CA VAL A 24 -6.22 -5.24 13.46
C VAL A 24 -6.46 -4.06 14.40
N GLN A 25 -5.97 -4.19 15.63
CA GLN A 25 -6.03 -3.16 16.68
C GLN A 25 -4.79 -2.25 16.71
N ALA A 26 -3.77 -2.56 15.92
CA ALA A 26 -2.54 -1.78 15.89
C ALA A 26 -2.81 -0.38 15.34
N GLU A 27 -2.04 0.60 15.83
CA GLU A 27 -2.01 1.97 15.34
C GLU A 27 -0.54 2.39 15.16
N PRO A 28 -0.23 3.21 14.14
CA PRO A 28 -1.14 3.79 13.15
C PRO A 28 -1.57 2.79 12.06
N LYS A 29 -2.70 3.10 11.41
CA LYS A 29 -3.25 2.35 10.26
C LYS A 29 -3.30 3.25 9.04
N VAL A 30 -2.78 2.75 7.92
CA VAL A 30 -2.75 3.44 6.64
C VAL A 30 -3.53 2.63 5.62
N SER A 31 -4.40 3.31 4.87
CA SER A 31 -5.13 2.73 3.76
C SER A 31 -4.92 3.59 2.52
N ILE A 32 -4.41 3.00 1.44
CA ILE A 32 -4.14 3.69 0.18
C ILE A 32 -4.89 2.96 -0.94
N THR A 33 -5.68 3.69 -1.72
CA THR A 33 -6.38 3.16 -2.88
C THR A 33 -6.09 4.02 -4.11
N ILE A 34 -5.68 3.39 -5.21
CA ILE A 34 -5.44 4.06 -6.49
C ILE A 34 -6.10 3.29 -7.65
N PRO A 35 -6.59 3.98 -8.69
CA PRO A 35 -6.92 3.33 -9.95
C PRO A 35 -5.62 2.86 -10.63
N THR A 36 -5.66 1.68 -11.25
CA THR A 36 -4.54 1.11 -12.01
C THR A 36 -5.00 0.65 -13.39
N HIS A 37 -4.07 0.54 -14.32
CA HIS A 37 -4.34 0.15 -15.71
C HIS A 37 -3.70 -1.18 -16.04
N LEU A 38 -4.43 -2.02 -16.79
CA LEU A 38 -4.00 -3.38 -17.13
C LEU A 38 -2.69 -3.43 -17.91
N LYS A 39 -2.51 -2.57 -18.92
CA LYS A 39 -1.31 -2.52 -19.78
C LYS A 39 -1.14 -1.14 -20.41
N GLY A 40 0.10 -0.84 -20.77
CA GLY A 40 0.45 0.32 -21.60
C GLY A 40 1.29 1.34 -20.84
N PRO A 41 1.62 2.48 -21.48
CA PRO A 41 2.42 3.54 -20.87
C PRO A 41 1.79 4.12 -19.59
N GLU A 42 0.50 3.88 -19.36
CA GLU A 42 -0.24 4.30 -18.17
C GLU A 42 0.21 3.60 -16.88
N THR A 43 0.80 2.39 -16.96
CA THR A 43 1.33 1.69 -15.77
C THR A 43 2.47 2.45 -15.10
N GLN A 44 3.26 3.20 -15.87
CA GLN A 44 4.28 4.10 -15.33
C GLN A 44 3.65 5.27 -14.55
N GLN A 45 2.49 5.76 -15.00
CA GLN A 45 1.76 6.79 -14.24
C GLN A 45 1.18 6.20 -12.96
N ASP A 46 0.71 4.96 -12.96
CA ASP A 46 0.18 4.32 -11.76
C ASP A 46 1.25 4.13 -10.69
N ARG A 47 2.48 3.77 -11.09
CA ARG A 47 3.64 3.78 -10.19
C ARG A 47 3.89 5.16 -9.59
N ILE A 48 3.88 6.20 -10.41
CA ILE A 48 4.07 7.59 -9.94
C ILE A 48 2.94 7.98 -8.98
N ARG A 49 1.69 7.57 -9.24
CA ARG A 49 0.56 7.81 -8.34
C ARG A 49 0.78 7.14 -6.99
N LEU A 50 1.21 5.87 -6.96
CA LEU A 50 1.50 5.20 -5.69
C LEU A 50 2.60 5.93 -4.92
N LYS A 51 3.70 6.28 -5.59
CA LYS A 51 4.80 7.04 -4.98
C LYS A 51 4.31 8.34 -4.32
N ASN A 52 3.44 9.08 -5.01
CA ASN A 52 2.88 10.32 -4.47
C ASN A 52 1.97 10.05 -3.27
N ARG A 53 1.16 8.98 -3.29
CA ARG A 53 0.32 8.58 -2.15
C ARG A 53 1.11 8.10 -0.94
N LEU A 54 2.22 7.38 -1.16
CA LEU A 54 3.11 6.98 -0.08
C LEU A 54 3.77 8.18 0.59
N ARG A 55 4.19 9.17 -0.21
CA ARG A 55 4.71 10.42 0.32
C ARG A 55 3.66 11.19 1.14
N GLU A 56 2.44 11.31 0.64
CA GLU A 56 1.33 11.94 1.36
C GLU A 56 1.04 11.21 2.69
N ALA A 57 1.05 9.87 2.67
CA ALA A 57 0.90 9.06 3.88
C ALA A 57 2.05 9.28 4.88
N GLU A 58 3.31 9.33 4.42
CA GLU A 58 4.47 9.63 5.27
C GLU A 58 4.33 11.03 5.92
N GLU A 59 3.95 12.04 5.14
CA GLU A 59 3.71 13.40 5.62
C GLU A 59 2.58 13.47 6.66
N LEU A 60 1.48 12.74 6.45
CA LEU A 60 0.37 12.65 7.40
C LEU A 60 0.77 11.95 8.70
N LEU A 61 1.48 10.82 8.63
CA LEU A 61 1.96 10.09 9.81
C LEU A 61 2.88 10.96 10.66
N ILE A 62 3.81 11.69 10.02
CA ILE A 62 4.69 12.62 10.72
C ILE A 62 3.89 13.77 11.35
N GLY A 63 2.89 14.29 10.64
CA GLY A 63 1.97 15.32 11.16
C GLY A 63 1.18 14.88 12.39
N GLU A 64 0.81 13.59 12.46
CA GLU A 64 0.15 12.96 13.61
C GLU A 64 1.13 12.61 14.75
N GLY A 65 2.42 12.93 14.62
CA GLY A 65 3.42 12.82 15.68
C GLY A 65 4.32 11.58 15.61
N LEU A 66 4.23 10.78 14.54
CA LEU A 66 5.20 9.71 14.30
C LEU A 66 6.57 10.29 13.94
N ARG A 67 7.65 9.64 14.37
CA ARG A 67 8.99 10.05 13.94
C ARG A 67 9.18 9.72 12.46
N PRO A 68 9.92 10.54 11.69
CA PRO A 68 10.13 10.30 10.26
C PRO A 68 10.69 8.91 9.94
N GLU A 69 11.61 8.40 10.76
CA GLU A 69 12.16 7.06 10.60
C GLU A 69 11.13 5.95 10.82
N ASP A 70 10.21 6.12 11.77
CA ASP A 70 9.16 5.15 12.07
C ASP A 70 8.10 5.17 10.97
N ALA A 71 7.73 6.35 10.47
CA ALA A 71 6.80 6.51 9.36
C ALA A 71 7.34 5.87 8.08
N ARG A 72 8.63 6.07 7.78
CA ARG A 72 9.28 5.43 6.63
C ARG A 72 9.36 3.92 6.79
N SER A 73 9.72 3.42 7.97
CA SER A 73 9.81 1.98 8.24
C SER A 73 8.45 1.30 8.10
N LEU A 74 7.38 1.95 8.57
CA LEU A 74 6.01 1.45 8.41
C LEU A 74 5.59 1.31 6.94
N LEU A 75 6.02 2.24 6.08
CA LEU A 75 5.68 2.26 4.66
C LEU A 75 6.70 1.54 3.76
N GLU A 76 7.73 0.91 4.33
CA GLU A 76 8.85 0.33 3.58
C GLU A 76 8.40 -0.77 2.61
N GLU A 77 7.55 -1.70 3.05
CA GLU A 77 7.04 -2.77 2.19
C GLU A 77 6.23 -2.22 1.00
N ALA A 78 5.49 -1.13 1.21
CA ALA A 78 4.74 -0.49 0.14
C ALA A 78 5.66 0.27 -0.84
N HIS A 79 6.76 0.81 -0.34
CA HIS A 79 7.83 1.38 -1.16
C HIS A 79 8.58 0.31 -1.97
N ASP A 80 8.73 -0.91 -1.46
CA ASP A 80 9.28 -2.03 -2.23
C ASP A 80 8.35 -2.42 -3.39
N LEU A 81 7.04 -2.48 -3.15
CA LEU A 81 6.05 -2.71 -4.21
C LEU A 81 6.07 -1.60 -5.28
N GLU A 82 6.25 -0.35 -4.87
CA GLU A 82 6.39 0.77 -5.80
C GLU A 82 7.58 0.57 -6.75
N ARG A 83 8.70 0.04 -6.24
CA ARG A 83 9.92 -0.21 -7.02
C ARG A 83 9.90 -1.49 -7.84
N ASP A 84 8.97 -2.41 -7.57
CA ASP A 84 8.86 -3.69 -8.24
C ASP A 84 8.22 -3.52 -9.64
N ASN A 85 9.05 -3.57 -10.69
CA ASN A 85 8.54 -3.46 -12.07
C ASN A 85 7.66 -4.63 -12.48
N ASP A 86 7.90 -5.84 -11.95
CA ASP A 86 7.09 -7.01 -12.28
C ASP A 86 5.70 -6.89 -11.66
N PHE A 87 5.59 -6.36 -10.44
CA PHE A 87 4.31 -6.03 -9.82
C PHE A 87 3.45 -5.12 -10.71
N TRP A 88 4.05 -4.10 -11.33
CA TRP A 88 3.33 -3.16 -12.21
C TRP A 88 2.95 -3.73 -13.57
N ASN A 89 3.57 -4.82 -14.01
CA ASN A 89 3.28 -5.45 -15.30
C ASN A 89 1.97 -6.27 -15.30
N TYR A 90 1.40 -6.56 -14.12
CA TYR A 90 0.24 -7.45 -13.97
C TYR A 90 -0.90 -6.87 -13.13
N GLN A 91 -1.00 -5.54 -13.02
CA GLN A 91 -2.08 -4.90 -12.26
C GLN A 91 -3.45 -5.02 -12.95
N ARG A 92 -4.51 -5.02 -12.14
CA ARG A 92 -5.91 -4.95 -12.60
C ARG A 92 -6.38 -3.48 -12.64
N GLU A 93 -7.67 -3.22 -12.52
CA GLU A 93 -8.26 -1.88 -12.61
C GLU A 93 -8.01 -0.99 -11.37
N ALA A 94 -7.63 -1.57 -10.22
CA ALA A 94 -7.32 -0.82 -9.01
C ALA A 94 -6.34 -1.56 -8.08
N LEU A 95 -5.61 -0.79 -7.27
CA LEU A 95 -4.75 -1.25 -6.20
C LEU A 95 -5.24 -0.68 -4.86
N ALA A 96 -5.37 -1.54 -3.86
CA ALA A 96 -5.64 -1.18 -2.47
C ALA A 96 -4.55 -1.75 -1.57
N LEU A 97 -3.94 -0.91 -0.74
CA LEU A 97 -2.94 -1.27 0.26
C LEU A 97 -3.47 -0.94 1.65
N PHE A 98 -3.38 -1.91 2.56
CA PHE A 98 -3.71 -1.77 3.97
C PHE A 98 -2.47 -2.09 4.79
N ILE A 99 -2.00 -1.12 5.57
CA ILE A 99 -0.74 -1.17 6.32
C ILE A 99 -1.05 -0.81 7.77
N ALA A 100 -0.52 -1.56 8.72
CA ALA A 100 -0.63 -1.28 10.13
C ALA A 100 0.71 -1.55 10.81
N ALA A 101 0.97 -0.83 11.91
CA ALA A 101 2.12 -1.14 12.75
C ALA A 101 2.00 -2.57 13.32
N ASP A 102 3.15 -3.17 13.61
CA ASP A 102 3.27 -4.53 14.14
C ASP A 102 2.82 -4.63 15.62
#